data_AF-A0A3B4UD74-F1
#
_entry.id   AF-A0A3B4UD74-F1
#
_cell.length_a   1.000
_cell.length_b   1.000
_cell.length_c   1.000
_cell.angle_alpha   90.00
_cell.angle_beta   90.00
_cell.angle_gamma   90.00
#
_symmetry.space_group_name_H-M   'P 1'
#
loop_
_entity.id
_entity.type
_entity.pdbx_description
1 polymer ?
#
loop_
_entity_poly.entity_id
_entity_poly.type
_entity_poly.pdbx_seq_one_letter_code
_entity_poly.pdbx_strand_id
1 'polypeptide(L)'
;MLGAVRTTNGREQSAAVCLEQRSAHYHDSAFVTLCWRQIVLSQSGSFSFPRSPPLFCFFIRYSVNFITFLQLTAQVFFKKMIGQKTIHSFFSPVSKKRISKELNETEEDAKDPKKLKPSAVESKPSGPPPNPLSPEQLDKIARNKRAALEKLASAHTPPGFGESWRKGLSAEFGKVYFKQLMNFVTEERKRHTVYPPAENVFTWTQTCDIRDVKVVILGQDPYHGPNQAHGLCFSVKRPVHPPPSLENMYKELASDIQGFQHPGHGDLTEWAKQGVLLLNAVLTVRAHQANSHKDKGWETFTDAVVQWLSNNLEGLVFMLWGSYAQKKGAAINRKRHHVLQAVHPSPLSAHRGFFGCKHFSKANELLEKSGKSPIDWKAL
;
A
#
# COMPACT_ATOMS: atom_id res chain seq x y z
N MET A 1 53.32 -8.50 -59.43
CA MET A 1 52.68 -9.24 -60.55
C MET A 1 51.37 -9.81 -60.05
N LEU A 2 50.27 -9.49 -60.76
CA LEU A 2 48.90 -10.05 -60.68
C LEU A 2 48.17 -9.81 -59.33
N GLY A 3 47.13 -8.98 -59.21
CA GLY A 3 45.90 -8.87 -60.03
C GLY A 3 44.91 -9.92 -59.53
N ALA A 4 43.72 -9.62 -58.98
CA ALA A 4 42.67 -8.80 -59.58
C ALA A 4 41.59 -8.33 -58.57
N VAL A 5 41.02 -7.19 -58.91
CA VAL A 5 39.75 -6.61 -58.46
C VAL A 5 38.59 -7.25 -59.24
N ARG A 6 37.45 -7.52 -58.60
CA ARG A 6 36.11 -7.29 -59.20
C ARG A 6 34.98 -7.25 -58.17
N THR A 7 34.00 -6.44 -58.54
CA THR A 7 32.96 -5.73 -57.78
C THR A 7 31.58 -6.41 -57.80
N THR A 8 30.78 -6.07 -56.79
CA THR A 8 29.30 -5.81 -56.77
C THR A 8 28.31 -6.90 -57.20
N ASN A 9 27.45 -7.34 -56.26
CA ASN A 9 26.01 -7.04 -56.16
C ASN A 9 25.26 -8.07 -55.30
N GLY A 10 24.27 -7.63 -54.52
CA GLY A 10 23.28 -8.52 -53.90
C GLY A 10 22.90 -8.21 -52.46
N ARG A 11 22.35 -7.00 -52.22
CA ARG A 11 21.35 -6.85 -51.14
C ARG A 11 20.13 -7.65 -51.57
N GLU A 12 19.72 -8.58 -50.72
CA GLU A 12 18.36 -9.07 -50.45
C GLU A 12 18.44 -10.54 -50.08
N GLN A 13 17.70 -10.93 -49.05
CA GLN A 13 17.53 -12.31 -48.57
C GLN A 13 18.62 -12.89 -47.67
N SER A 14 18.75 -12.35 -46.46
CA SER A 14 18.73 -13.22 -45.25
C SER A 14 18.43 -12.41 -43.97
N ALA A 15 17.35 -11.63 -44.01
CA ALA A 15 16.70 -11.08 -42.82
C ALA A 15 15.52 -11.97 -42.35
N ALA A 16 15.45 -13.21 -42.85
CA ALA A 16 14.31 -14.11 -42.68
C ALA A 16 14.53 -15.26 -41.69
N VAL A 17 15.65 -15.28 -40.94
CA VAL A 17 15.93 -16.34 -39.94
C VAL A 17 16.14 -15.77 -38.52
N CYS A 18 15.83 -14.49 -38.27
CA CYS A 18 15.98 -13.87 -36.95
C CYS A 18 14.68 -13.26 -36.38
N LEU A 19 13.51 -13.71 -36.86
CA LEU A 19 12.19 -13.18 -36.48
C LEU A 19 11.19 -14.28 -36.08
N GLU A 20 11.66 -15.37 -35.49
CA GLU A 20 10.78 -16.42 -34.94
C GLU A 20 10.95 -16.67 -33.44
N GLN A 21 11.61 -15.75 -32.70
CA GLN A 21 11.76 -15.86 -31.24
C GLN A 21 11.57 -14.55 -30.43
N ARG A 22 10.96 -13.51 -31.00
CA ARG A 22 10.56 -12.32 -30.22
C ARG A 22 9.22 -11.76 -30.66
N SER A 23 8.13 -12.33 -30.14
CA SER A 23 6.86 -11.63 -30.01
C SER A 23 6.06 -12.17 -28.83
N ALA A 24 6.59 -11.93 -27.64
CA ALA A 24 5.83 -11.93 -26.41
C ALA A 24 6.23 -10.68 -25.63
N HIS A 25 5.23 -9.90 -25.24
CA HIS A 25 5.31 -8.65 -24.46
C HIS A 25 5.61 -7.35 -25.21
N TYR A 26 4.55 -6.75 -25.75
CA TYR A 26 4.34 -5.30 -25.68
C TYR A 26 2.88 -5.04 -25.32
N HIS A 27 2.58 -4.91 -24.02
CA HIS A 27 1.35 -4.28 -23.54
C HIS A 27 1.72 -2.86 -23.13
N ASP A 28 1.83 -1.99 -24.12
CA ASP A 28 2.01 -0.57 -23.88
C ASP A 28 0.62 0.08 -23.71
N SER A 29 0.35 0.58 -22.50
CA SER A 29 -0.91 1.25 -22.17
C SER A 29 -1.19 2.45 -23.08
N ALA A 30 -0.15 3.03 -23.71
CA ALA A 30 -0.30 4.11 -24.66
C ALA A 30 -0.96 3.67 -25.98
N PHE A 31 -0.74 2.43 -26.42
CA PHE A 31 -1.28 1.91 -27.69
C PHE A 31 -2.78 1.61 -27.59
N VAL A 32 -3.22 1.08 -26.44
CA VAL A 32 -4.64 0.82 -26.16
C VAL A 32 -5.44 2.12 -26.06
N THR A 33 -4.86 3.17 -25.44
CA THR A 33 -5.51 4.49 -25.37
C THR A 33 -5.56 5.20 -26.73
N LEU A 34 -4.55 5.01 -27.59
CA LEU A 34 -4.55 5.54 -28.96
C LEU A 34 -5.61 4.86 -29.82
N CYS A 35 -5.73 3.52 -29.76
CA CYS A 35 -6.77 2.77 -30.46
C CYS A 35 -8.18 3.13 -29.96
N TRP A 36 -8.36 3.39 -28.67
CA TRP A 36 -9.67 3.81 -28.13
C TRP A 36 -10.06 5.23 -28.59
N ARG A 37 -9.08 6.16 -28.67
CA ARG A 37 -9.30 7.49 -29.25
C ARG A 37 -9.66 7.45 -30.74
N GLN A 38 -9.07 6.51 -31.50
CA GLN A 38 -9.38 6.33 -32.93
C GLN A 38 -10.72 5.65 -33.18
N ILE A 39 -11.16 4.75 -32.29
CA ILE A 39 -12.49 4.11 -32.38
C ILE A 39 -13.61 5.10 -32.04
N VAL A 40 -13.41 5.98 -31.06
CA VAL A 40 -14.40 7.02 -30.71
C VAL A 40 -14.51 8.10 -31.79
N LEU A 41 -13.44 8.39 -32.52
CA LEU A 41 -13.45 9.34 -33.65
C LEU A 41 -13.98 8.73 -34.97
N SER A 42 -14.25 7.43 -35.02
CA SER A 42 -14.78 6.74 -36.21
C SER A 42 -16.32 6.77 -36.31
N GLN A 43 -17.04 7.35 -35.34
CA GLN A 43 -18.50 7.47 -35.40
C GLN A 43 -19.01 8.75 -36.08
N SER A 44 -18.14 9.62 -36.56
CA SER A 44 -18.50 10.80 -37.35
C SER A 44 -18.03 10.63 -38.80
N GLY A 45 -18.80 9.85 -39.55
CA GLY A 45 -18.96 9.85 -41.01
C GLY A 45 -17.78 10.20 -41.93
N SER A 46 -17.49 9.24 -42.82
CA SER A 46 -16.93 9.38 -44.18
C SER A 46 -15.40 9.25 -44.32
N PHE A 47 -14.93 8.08 -44.76
CA PHE A 47 -13.74 7.97 -45.64
C PHE A 47 -13.76 6.68 -46.46
N SER A 48 -13.37 6.79 -47.73
CA SER A 48 -13.40 5.75 -48.77
C SER A 48 -12.18 4.83 -48.71
N PHE A 49 -12.37 3.51 -48.95
CA PHE A 49 -11.31 2.49 -49.03
C PHE A 49 -10.72 2.37 -50.44
N PRO A 50 -9.39 2.15 -50.61
CA PRO A 50 -8.86 1.53 -51.81
C PRO A 50 -8.70 0.00 -51.64
N ARG A 51 -8.92 -0.71 -52.75
CA ARG A 51 -8.91 -2.18 -52.89
C ARG A 51 -7.50 -2.79 -52.85
N SER A 52 -7.28 -3.79 -51.98
CA SER A 52 -6.42 -4.99 -52.24
C SER A 52 -6.45 -5.97 -51.03
N PRO A 53 -6.40 -7.31 -51.24
CA PRO A 53 -6.43 -8.34 -50.18
C PRO A 53 -5.00 -8.71 -49.72
N PRO A 54 -4.73 -9.16 -48.47
CA PRO A 54 -5.54 -10.09 -47.68
C PRO A 54 -5.57 -9.73 -46.17
N LEU A 55 -6.46 -8.84 -45.74
CA LEU A 55 -6.65 -8.56 -44.29
C LEU A 55 -8.11 -8.55 -43.84
N PHE A 56 -9.06 -8.74 -44.76
CA PHE A 56 -10.49 -8.72 -44.45
C PHE A 56 -10.99 -10.03 -43.79
N CYS A 57 -10.35 -11.16 -44.07
CA CYS A 57 -10.74 -12.45 -43.48
C CYS A 57 -10.29 -12.66 -42.03
N PHE A 58 -9.33 -11.88 -41.52
CA PHE A 58 -8.88 -11.99 -40.13
C PHE A 58 -9.78 -11.20 -39.15
N PHE A 59 -10.40 -10.11 -39.62
CA PHE A 59 -11.23 -9.23 -38.80
C PHE A 59 -12.62 -9.83 -38.48
N ILE A 60 -13.20 -10.60 -39.41
CA ILE A 60 -14.52 -11.23 -39.21
C ILE A 60 -14.42 -12.45 -38.30
N ARG A 61 -13.30 -13.18 -38.29
CA ARG A 61 -13.16 -14.40 -37.47
C ARG A 61 -12.85 -14.14 -35.99
N TYR A 62 -12.24 -12.99 -35.65
CA TYR A 62 -11.98 -12.59 -34.26
C TYR A 62 -13.17 -11.86 -33.61
N SER A 63 -13.98 -11.14 -34.38
CA SER A 63 -15.13 -10.37 -33.85
C SER A 63 -16.29 -11.27 -33.42
N VAL A 64 -16.51 -12.39 -34.11
CA VAL A 64 -17.60 -13.34 -33.78
C VAL A 64 -17.29 -14.13 -32.48
N ASN A 65 -16.02 -14.43 -32.20
CA ASN A 65 -15.60 -15.13 -30.98
C ASN A 65 -15.62 -14.23 -29.73
N PHE A 66 -15.47 -12.92 -29.87
CA PHE A 66 -15.50 -11.99 -28.74
C PHE A 66 -16.94 -11.73 -28.25
N ILE A 67 -17.91 -11.67 -29.16
CA ILE A 67 -19.33 -11.46 -28.81
C ILE A 67 -19.95 -12.71 -28.17
N THR A 68 -19.60 -13.92 -28.65
CA THR A 68 -20.04 -15.17 -28.01
C THR A 68 -19.41 -15.37 -26.63
N PHE A 69 -18.16 -14.94 -26.41
CA PHE A 69 -17.52 -14.98 -25.10
C PHE A 69 -18.14 -13.99 -24.09
N LEU A 70 -18.53 -12.78 -24.53
CA LEU A 70 -19.28 -11.85 -23.68
C LEU A 70 -20.70 -12.34 -23.34
N GLN A 71 -21.40 -13.05 -24.25
CA GLN A 71 -22.72 -13.62 -23.94
C GLN A 71 -22.65 -14.82 -23.00
N LEU A 72 -21.64 -15.69 -23.12
CA LEU A 72 -21.46 -16.82 -22.19
C LEU A 72 -21.02 -16.37 -20.80
N THR A 73 -20.16 -15.36 -20.70
CA THR A 73 -19.74 -14.80 -19.39
C THR A 73 -20.88 -14.06 -18.69
N ALA A 74 -21.75 -13.36 -19.44
CA ALA A 74 -22.95 -12.72 -18.89
C ALA A 74 -23.99 -13.74 -18.38
N GLN A 75 -24.22 -14.87 -19.09
CA GLN A 75 -25.12 -15.92 -18.63
C GLN A 75 -24.60 -16.67 -17.39
N VAL A 76 -23.29 -16.89 -17.28
CA VAL A 76 -22.66 -17.51 -16.10
C VAL A 76 -22.69 -16.57 -14.88
N PHE A 77 -22.57 -15.25 -15.10
CA PHE A 77 -22.74 -14.25 -14.04
C PHE A 77 -24.19 -14.13 -13.56
N PHE A 78 -25.18 -14.16 -14.46
CA PHE A 78 -26.60 -14.05 -14.08
C PHE A 78 -27.12 -15.29 -13.34
N LYS A 79 -26.62 -16.48 -13.66
CA LYS A 79 -27.06 -17.75 -13.03
C LYS A 79 -26.56 -17.93 -11.59
N LYS A 80 -25.58 -17.14 -11.14
CA LYS A 80 -24.98 -17.22 -9.80
C LYS A 80 -25.51 -16.18 -8.79
N MET A 81 -26.49 -15.37 -9.19
CA MET A 81 -27.10 -14.30 -8.36
C MET A 81 -28.52 -14.61 -7.86
N ILE A 82 -29.05 -15.81 -8.08
CA ILE A 82 -30.36 -16.22 -7.55
C ILE A 82 -30.11 -17.12 -6.35
N GLY A 83 -29.91 -16.52 -5.17
CA GLY A 83 -29.66 -17.29 -3.95
C GLY A 83 -29.13 -16.50 -2.77
N GLN A 84 -29.58 -15.27 -2.55
CA GLN A 84 -29.34 -14.57 -1.28
C GLN A 84 -30.66 -14.14 -0.67
N LYS A 85 -30.94 -14.70 0.51
CA LYS A 85 -32.05 -14.31 1.37
C LYS A 85 -31.82 -12.87 1.85
N THR A 86 -32.86 -12.05 1.85
CA THR A 86 -32.82 -10.66 2.27
C THR A 86 -32.53 -10.52 3.77
N ILE A 87 -31.84 -9.43 4.12
CA ILE A 87 -31.39 -9.03 5.48
C ILE A 87 -32.54 -9.00 6.52
N HIS A 88 -33.80 -8.98 6.08
CA HIS A 88 -34.98 -8.97 6.93
C HIS A 88 -35.18 -10.25 7.76
N SER A 89 -34.45 -11.34 7.45
CA SER A 89 -34.50 -12.61 8.19
C SER A 89 -33.62 -12.68 9.45
N PHE A 90 -32.80 -11.65 9.73
CA PHE A 90 -31.92 -11.61 10.89
C PHE A 90 -32.49 -10.84 12.11
N PHE A 91 -33.60 -10.12 11.94
CA PHE A 91 -34.19 -9.25 12.98
C PHE A 91 -35.59 -9.70 13.43
N SER A 92 -35.85 -11.00 13.49
CA SER A 92 -37.07 -11.52 14.13
C SER A 92 -36.79 -11.87 15.61
N PRO A 93 -37.56 -11.33 16.57
CA PRO A 93 -37.42 -11.72 17.96
C PRO A 93 -37.87 -13.17 18.16
N VAL A 94 -37.06 -13.96 18.88
CA VAL A 94 -37.37 -15.35 19.24
C VAL A 94 -38.41 -15.36 20.37
N SER A 95 -39.67 -15.61 20.04
CA SER A 95 -40.74 -15.85 21.01
C SER A 95 -40.72 -17.32 21.45
N LYS A 96 -40.59 -17.56 22.76
CA LYS A 96 -40.70 -18.89 23.39
C LYS A 96 -42.16 -19.37 23.43
N LYS A 97 -42.46 -20.39 22.61
CA LYS A 97 -43.27 -21.62 22.82
C LYS A 97 -44.39 -21.65 23.90
N ARG A 98 -45.65 -21.92 23.48
CA ARG A 98 -46.50 -23.10 23.87
C ARG A 98 -47.94 -23.06 23.29
N ILE A 99 -48.37 -24.20 22.69
CA ILE A 99 -49.65 -24.98 22.85
C ILE A 99 -50.98 -24.19 22.71
N SER A 100 -52.05 -24.53 21.96
CA SER A 100 -52.63 -25.77 21.37
C SER A 100 -53.87 -25.44 20.47
N LYS A 101 -54.22 -26.39 19.56
CA LYS A 101 -55.56 -26.81 19.06
C LYS A 101 -56.52 -25.82 18.34
N GLU A 102 -56.88 -26.16 17.09
CA GLU A 102 -58.25 -26.47 16.54
C GLU A 102 -59.12 -25.20 16.30
N LEU A 103 -59.97 -25.02 15.28
CA LEU A 103 -60.51 -25.72 14.10
C LEU A 103 -61.32 -24.65 13.29
N ASN A 104 -61.70 -24.99 12.04
CA ASN A 104 -62.82 -24.44 11.22
C ASN A 104 -62.63 -23.06 10.56
N GLU A 105 -62.63 -22.94 9.23
CA GLU A 105 -63.63 -23.22 8.16
C GLU A 105 -64.36 -21.93 7.74
N THR A 106 -64.41 -21.74 6.40
CA THR A 106 -65.41 -21.05 5.54
C THR A 106 -65.73 -19.56 5.82
N GLU A 107 -66.07 -18.66 4.90
CA GLU A 107 -66.56 -18.58 3.51
C GLU A 107 -66.21 -17.14 3.01
N GLU A 108 -65.79 -16.90 1.77
CA GLU A 108 -66.62 -16.50 0.62
C GLU A 108 -67.66 -15.37 0.81
N ASP A 109 -67.36 -14.26 0.11
CA ASP A 109 -68.22 -13.56 -0.86
C ASP A 109 -69.11 -12.36 -0.44
N ALA A 110 -69.34 -11.48 -1.45
CA ALA A 110 -70.32 -10.38 -1.58
C ALA A 110 -69.81 -8.92 -1.62
N LYS A 111 -69.38 -8.52 -2.82
CA LYS A 111 -69.95 -7.46 -3.70
C LYS A 111 -70.30 -6.04 -3.18
N ASP A 112 -69.49 -5.08 -3.67
CA ASP A 112 -69.84 -4.03 -4.68
C ASP A 112 -70.78 -2.84 -4.29
N PRO A 113 -70.93 -1.77 -5.10
CA PRO A 113 -70.13 -0.53 -5.06
C PRO A 113 -70.97 0.76 -4.86
N LYS A 114 -70.33 1.94 -4.67
CA LYS A 114 -70.76 3.23 -5.29
C LYS A 114 -69.88 4.47 -4.98
N LYS A 115 -69.43 5.11 -6.09
CA LYS A 115 -69.42 6.55 -6.44
C LYS A 115 -68.61 7.60 -5.62
N LEU A 116 -67.49 7.99 -6.22
CA LEU A 116 -66.98 9.35 -6.55
C LEU A 116 -67.42 10.60 -5.73
N LYS A 117 -66.48 11.08 -4.87
CA LYS A 117 -65.82 12.42 -4.73
C LYS A 117 -66.67 13.73 -4.64
N PRO A 118 -66.13 14.86 -4.10
CA PRO A 118 -64.84 15.12 -3.42
C PRO A 118 -64.93 16.01 -2.13
N SER A 119 -63.88 16.04 -1.31
CA SER A 119 -63.26 17.25 -0.71
C SER A 119 -62.53 16.94 0.61
N ALA A 120 -61.60 17.83 0.96
CA ALA A 120 -60.85 17.93 2.21
C ALA A 120 -59.67 16.96 2.39
N VAL A 121 -58.49 17.52 2.12
CA VAL A 121 -57.19 17.12 2.64
C VAL A 121 -57.25 17.15 4.17
N GLU A 122 -57.10 15.99 4.81
CA GLU A 122 -56.83 15.93 6.25
C GLU A 122 -55.72 14.92 6.50
N SER A 123 -54.60 15.45 6.99
CA SER A 123 -53.36 14.76 7.31
C SER A 123 -53.55 13.85 8.53
N LYS A 124 -53.46 12.53 8.33
CA LYS A 124 -53.28 11.60 9.45
C LYS A 124 -51.89 11.78 10.08
N PRO A 125 -51.77 11.76 11.42
CA PRO A 125 -50.49 11.98 12.09
C PRO A 125 -49.53 10.84 11.79
N SER A 126 -48.30 11.21 11.43
CA SER A 126 -47.14 10.34 11.45
C SER A 126 -47.01 9.68 12.82
N GLY A 127 -46.84 8.35 12.83
CA GLY A 127 -46.51 7.62 14.05
C GLY A 127 -45.27 8.21 14.73
N PRO A 128 -45.11 8.02 16.05
CA PRO A 128 -44.00 8.60 16.79
C PRO A 128 -42.67 8.22 16.12
N PRO A 129 -41.72 9.16 15.99
CA PRO A 129 -40.40 8.85 15.46
C PRO A 129 -39.78 7.71 16.28
N PRO A 130 -38.95 6.85 15.67
CA PRO A 130 -38.30 5.77 16.40
C PRO A 130 -37.60 6.35 17.64
N ASN A 131 -37.93 5.79 18.81
CA ASN A 131 -37.35 6.24 20.08
C ASN A 131 -35.82 6.34 19.94
N PRO A 132 -35.22 7.47 20.34
CA PRO A 132 -33.76 7.60 20.35
C PRO A 132 -33.15 6.46 21.16
N LEU A 133 -32.07 5.86 20.65
CA LEU A 133 -31.34 4.80 21.34
C LEU A 133 -30.96 5.29 22.75
N SER A 134 -31.16 4.45 23.77
CA SER A 134 -30.74 4.80 25.12
C SER A 134 -29.20 4.93 25.19
N PRO A 135 -28.66 5.74 26.11
CA PRO A 135 -27.21 5.85 26.30
C PRO A 135 -26.52 4.48 26.48
N GLU A 136 -27.16 3.55 27.20
CA GLU A 136 -26.65 2.18 27.39
C GLU A 136 -26.62 1.36 26.08
N GLN A 137 -27.63 1.53 25.21
CA GLN A 137 -27.67 0.88 23.91
C GLN A 137 -26.58 1.43 22.99
N LEU A 138 -26.35 2.75 23.00
CA LEU A 138 -25.27 3.39 22.25
C LEU A 138 -23.90 2.89 22.71
N ASP A 139 -23.67 2.80 24.02
CA ASP A 139 -22.42 2.27 24.59
C ASP A 139 -22.21 0.80 24.26
N LYS A 140 -23.27 -0.01 24.27
CA LYS A 140 -23.19 -1.42 23.87
C LYS A 140 -22.86 -1.55 22.38
N ILE A 141 -23.49 -0.74 21.52
CA ILE A 141 -23.20 -0.71 20.08
C ILE A 141 -21.74 -0.26 19.84
N ALA A 142 -21.28 0.78 20.53
CA ALA A 142 -19.92 1.28 20.43
C ALA A 142 -18.89 0.22 20.85
N ARG A 143 -19.13 -0.47 21.98
CA ARG A 143 -18.28 -1.59 22.44
C ARG A 143 -18.25 -2.74 21.45
N ASN A 144 -19.40 -3.18 20.96
CA ASN A 144 -19.49 -4.26 19.97
C ASN A 144 -18.79 -3.88 18.66
N LYS A 145 -18.96 -2.64 18.20
CA LYS A 145 -18.27 -2.12 17.01
C LYS A 145 -16.76 -2.10 17.21
N ARG A 146 -16.28 -1.64 18.36
CA ARG A 146 -14.85 -1.65 18.71
C ARG A 146 -14.28 -3.07 18.74
N ALA A 147 -14.97 -4.00 19.41
CA ALA A 147 -14.54 -5.40 19.48
C ALA A 147 -14.52 -6.08 18.09
N ALA A 148 -15.50 -5.77 17.24
CA ALA A 148 -15.53 -6.29 15.87
C ALA A 148 -14.37 -5.74 15.02
N LEU A 149 -14.08 -4.43 15.13
CA LEU A 149 -12.95 -3.81 14.45
C LEU A 149 -11.60 -4.37 14.94
N GLU A 150 -11.46 -4.59 16.24
CA GLU A 150 -10.27 -5.18 16.84
C GLU A 150 -10.04 -6.62 16.37
N LYS A 151 -11.10 -7.43 16.32
CA LYS A 151 -11.04 -8.80 15.78
C LYS A 151 -10.71 -8.84 14.29
N LEU A 152 -11.23 -7.90 13.51
CA LEU A 152 -10.90 -7.77 12.09
C LEU A 152 -9.44 -7.31 11.90
N ALA A 153 -8.97 -6.37 12.72
CA ALA A 153 -7.58 -5.91 12.68
C ALA A 153 -6.61 -7.03 13.05
N SER A 154 -6.90 -7.81 14.10
CA SER A 154 -6.06 -8.94 14.52
C SER A 154 -5.96 -10.03 13.45
N ALA A 155 -7.03 -10.26 12.68
CA ALA A 155 -7.02 -11.25 11.60
C ALA A 155 -6.13 -10.86 10.40
N HIS A 156 -5.87 -9.57 10.20
CA HIS A 156 -5.09 -9.06 9.07
C HIS A 156 -3.71 -8.50 9.49
N THR A 157 -3.36 -8.61 10.77
CA THR A 157 -2.07 -8.12 11.26
C THR A 157 -0.96 -9.09 10.84
N PRO A 158 0.12 -8.63 10.20
CA PRO A 158 1.28 -9.47 9.92
C PRO A 158 1.95 -9.98 11.21
N PRO A 159 2.59 -11.16 11.18
CA PRO A 159 3.37 -11.64 12.32
C PRO A 159 4.51 -10.67 12.66
N GLY A 160 4.87 -10.60 13.95
CA GLY A 160 5.99 -9.75 14.41
C GLY A 160 5.67 -8.25 14.50
N PHE A 161 4.41 -7.85 14.52
CA PHE A 161 4.03 -6.44 14.69
C PHE A 161 3.88 -6.07 16.17
N GLY A 162 4.56 -5.00 16.62
CA GLY A 162 4.48 -4.51 17.99
C GLY A 162 3.09 -3.99 18.38
N GLU A 163 2.69 -4.18 19.64
CA GLU A 163 1.29 -3.99 20.08
C GLU A 163 0.78 -2.55 19.95
N SER A 164 1.57 -1.56 20.38
CA SER A 164 1.14 -0.15 20.31
C SER A 164 1.08 0.36 18.88
N TRP A 165 2.03 -0.05 18.04
CA TRP A 165 2.00 0.20 16.60
C TRP A 165 0.81 -0.48 15.94
N ARG A 166 0.50 -1.73 16.29
CA ARG A 166 -0.65 -2.48 15.78
C ARG A 166 -1.95 -1.73 16.04
N LYS A 167 -2.13 -1.21 17.26
CA LYS A 167 -3.30 -0.38 17.62
C LYS A 167 -3.35 0.89 16.78
N GLY A 168 -2.24 1.62 16.68
CA GLY A 168 -2.15 2.87 15.92
C GLY A 168 -2.41 2.73 14.42
N LEU A 169 -2.01 1.60 13.83
CA LEU A 169 -2.03 1.36 12.38
C LEU A 169 -3.08 0.34 11.93
N SER A 170 -3.94 -0.12 12.85
CA SER A 170 -4.98 -1.13 12.60
C SER A 170 -5.89 -0.83 11.42
N ALA A 171 -6.15 0.45 11.14
CA ALA A 171 -6.96 0.90 10.01
C ALA A 171 -6.34 0.57 8.64
N GLU A 172 -5.02 0.34 8.55
CA GLU A 172 -4.35 0.03 7.29
C GLU A 172 -4.52 -1.43 6.88
N PHE A 173 -4.54 -2.37 7.84
CA PHE A 173 -4.49 -3.81 7.56
C PHE A 173 -5.73 -4.33 6.81
N GLY A 174 -6.88 -3.67 6.98
CA GLY A 174 -8.12 -4.01 6.29
C GLY A 174 -8.21 -3.46 4.86
N LYS A 175 -7.36 -2.50 4.48
CA LYS A 175 -7.46 -1.80 3.19
C LYS A 175 -7.00 -2.69 2.03
N VAL A 176 -7.59 -2.45 0.85
CA VAL A 176 -7.33 -3.24 -0.37
C VAL A 176 -5.85 -3.23 -0.74
N TYR A 177 -5.19 -2.06 -0.71
CA TYR A 177 -3.78 -1.93 -1.07
C TYR A 177 -2.88 -2.79 -0.15
N PHE A 178 -3.17 -2.83 1.16
CA PHE A 178 -2.34 -3.56 2.11
C PHE A 178 -2.48 -5.08 1.92
N LYS A 179 -3.70 -5.57 1.64
CA LYS A 179 -3.93 -6.98 1.29
C LYS A 179 -3.22 -7.38 0.01
N GLN A 180 -3.29 -6.53 -1.03
CA GLN A 180 -2.57 -6.75 -2.29
C GLN A 180 -1.06 -6.76 -2.08
N LEU A 181 -0.54 -5.86 -1.25
CA LEU A 181 0.87 -5.79 -0.87
C LEU A 181 1.33 -7.08 -0.15
N MET A 182 0.59 -7.54 0.86
CA MET A 182 0.94 -8.79 1.57
C MET A 182 0.91 -10.01 0.65
N ASN A 183 -0.08 -10.09 -0.24
CA ASN A 183 -0.16 -11.14 -1.25
C ASN A 183 1.04 -11.08 -2.21
N PHE A 184 1.40 -9.88 -2.70
CA PHE A 184 2.57 -9.68 -3.56
C PHE A 184 3.85 -10.16 -2.88
N VAL A 185 4.10 -9.76 -1.63
CA VAL A 185 5.30 -10.18 -0.88
C VAL A 185 5.30 -11.69 -0.65
N THR A 186 4.14 -12.29 -0.38
CA THR A 186 3.99 -13.75 -0.22
C THR A 186 4.34 -14.49 -1.51
N GLU A 187 3.85 -14.03 -2.65
CA GLU A 187 4.18 -14.62 -3.96
C GLU A 187 5.64 -14.41 -4.35
N GLU A 188 6.22 -13.24 -4.04
CA GLU A 188 7.66 -12.99 -4.24
C GLU A 188 8.52 -13.95 -3.43
N ARG A 189 8.18 -14.21 -2.16
CA ARG A 189 8.91 -15.16 -1.30
C ARG A 189 8.83 -16.61 -1.77
N LYS A 190 7.80 -16.99 -2.53
CA LYS A 190 7.70 -18.33 -3.14
C LYS A 190 8.67 -18.52 -4.31
N ARG A 191 9.05 -17.43 -4.98
CA ARG A 191 9.80 -17.45 -6.25
C ARG A 191 11.24 -16.95 -6.10
N HIS A 192 11.49 -16.10 -5.12
CA HIS A 192 12.75 -15.40 -4.94
C HIS A 192 13.12 -15.30 -3.46
N THR A 193 14.41 -15.07 -3.20
CA THR A 193 14.84 -14.61 -1.87
C THR A 193 14.45 -13.14 -1.71
N VAL A 194 13.71 -12.84 -0.63
CA VAL A 194 13.25 -11.49 -0.28
C VAL A 194 13.79 -11.12 1.10
N TYR A 195 14.44 -9.96 1.18
CA TYR A 195 14.95 -9.37 2.41
C TYR A 195 14.04 -8.25 2.94
N PRO A 196 14.00 -8.02 4.26
CA PRO A 196 14.53 -8.91 5.30
C PRO A 196 13.69 -10.22 5.38
N PRO A 197 14.10 -11.21 6.20
CA PRO A 197 13.23 -12.33 6.59
C PRO A 197 11.88 -11.85 7.11
N ALA A 198 10.82 -12.66 6.97
CA ALA A 198 9.44 -12.23 7.20
C ALA A 198 9.21 -11.69 8.63
N GLU A 199 9.79 -12.36 9.61
CA GLU A 199 9.77 -12.00 11.03
C GLU A 199 10.47 -10.68 11.37
N ASN A 200 11.37 -10.23 10.49
CA ASN A 200 12.16 -9.01 10.67
C ASN A 200 11.60 -7.82 9.87
N VAL A 201 10.53 -7.97 9.08
CA VAL A 201 9.97 -6.85 8.28
C VAL A 201 9.51 -5.69 9.17
N PHE A 202 9.00 -6.01 10.36
CA PHE A 202 8.42 -5.04 11.30
C PHE A 202 9.26 -4.84 12.56
N THR A 203 10.56 -5.14 12.55
CA THR A 203 11.46 -4.96 13.71
C THR A 203 11.41 -3.54 14.26
N TRP A 204 11.26 -2.51 13.41
CA TRP A 204 11.08 -1.12 13.82
C TRP A 204 9.86 -0.86 14.74
N THR A 205 8.86 -1.75 14.76
CA THR A 205 7.70 -1.69 15.67
C THR A 205 7.97 -2.34 17.04
N GLN A 206 9.04 -3.12 17.15
CA GLN A 206 9.35 -3.91 18.34
C GLN A 206 10.36 -3.22 19.27
N THR A 207 11.05 -2.18 18.79
CA THR A 207 12.17 -1.57 19.50
C THR A 207 11.76 -0.49 20.49
N CYS A 208 10.67 0.24 20.24
CA CYS A 208 10.12 1.22 21.17
C CYS A 208 8.59 1.33 21.03
N ASP A 209 7.92 1.86 22.05
CA ASP A 209 6.50 2.19 21.94
C ASP A 209 6.30 3.30 20.91
N ILE A 210 5.19 3.24 20.15
CA ILE A 210 4.87 4.26 19.16
C ILE A 210 4.83 5.68 19.74
N ARG A 211 4.49 5.85 21.02
CA ARG A 211 4.45 7.14 21.70
C ARG A 211 5.80 7.61 22.24
N ASP A 212 6.79 6.72 22.32
CA ASP A 212 8.14 7.04 22.79
C ASP A 212 9.06 7.51 21.65
N VAL A 213 8.55 7.56 20.42
CA VAL A 213 9.29 8.06 19.26
C VAL A 213 9.67 9.53 19.47
N LYS A 214 10.96 9.84 19.29
CA LYS A 214 11.57 11.17 19.41
C LYS A 214 12.12 11.64 18.07
N VAL A 215 12.82 10.75 17.37
CA VAL A 215 13.49 11.02 16.10
C VAL A 215 12.98 10.04 15.06
N VAL A 216 12.83 10.49 13.81
CA VAL A 216 12.48 9.63 12.68
C VAL A 216 13.54 9.79 11.60
N ILE A 217 14.21 8.70 11.25
CA ILE A 217 15.17 8.62 10.15
C ILE A 217 14.53 7.82 9.02
N LEU A 218 14.35 8.43 7.85
CA LEU A 218 13.72 7.80 6.70
C LEU A 218 14.78 7.30 5.70
N GLY A 219 14.79 5.99 5.49
CA GLY A 219 15.52 5.35 4.39
C GLY A 219 14.64 5.09 3.17
N GLN A 220 15.24 4.60 2.08
CA GLN A 220 14.56 4.31 0.82
C GLN A 220 14.03 2.87 0.81
N ASP A 221 14.92 1.89 0.63
CA ASP A 221 14.63 0.46 0.62
C ASP A 221 15.64 -0.31 1.49
N PRO A 222 15.34 -1.56 1.88
CA PRO A 222 16.26 -2.37 2.67
C PRO A 222 17.52 -2.73 1.88
N TYR A 223 18.60 -3.05 2.58
CA TYR A 223 19.76 -3.67 1.93
C TYR A 223 19.37 -4.97 1.21
N HIS A 224 19.86 -5.13 -0.02
CA HIS A 224 19.50 -6.24 -0.90
C HIS A 224 20.54 -7.38 -0.91
N GLY A 225 21.59 -7.30 -0.08
CA GLY A 225 22.57 -8.37 0.09
C GLY A 225 22.21 -9.33 1.23
N PRO A 226 22.77 -10.55 1.21
CA PRO A 226 22.51 -11.56 2.22
C PRO A 226 22.87 -11.07 3.63
N ASN A 227 22.00 -11.38 4.60
CA ASN A 227 22.16 -11.08 6.03
C ASN A 227 22.27 -9.60 6.41
N GLN A 228 22.08 -8.67 5.47
CA GLN A 228 22.20 -7.24 5.76
C GLN A 228 20.92 -6.67 6.39
N ALA A 229 19.79 -6.73 5.67
CA ALA A 229 18.56 -6.12 6.14
C ALA A 229 17.91 -6.92 7.27
N HIS A 230 17.55 -6.21 8.35
CA HIS A 230 16.86 -6.79 9.51
C HIS A 230 15.72 -5.91 10.05
N GLY A 231 15.14 -5.06 9.19
CA GLY A 231 13.94 -4.28 9.54
C GLY A 231 14.17 -2.88 10.11
N LEU A 232 15.42 -2.48 10.27
CA LEU A 232 15.81 -1.11 10.66
C LEU A 232 16.61 -0.48 9.51
N CYS A 233 16.25 0.74 9.08
CA CYS A 233 16.98 1.42 8.01
C CYS A 233 18.45 1.67 8.39
N PHE A 234 19.36 1.59 7.42
CA PHE A 234 20.83 1.70 7.56
C PHE A 234 21.52 0.64 8.45
N SER A 235 20.79 -0.10 9.27
CA SER A 235 21.32 -1.04 10.26
C SER A 235 21.61 -2.42 9.67
N VAL A 236 22.66 -3.09 10.19
CA VAL A 236 22.99 -4.49 9.89
C VAL A 236 23.33 -5.25 11.19
N LYS A 237 22.96 -6.53 11.29
CA LYS A 237 23.29 -7.34 12.48
C LYS A 237 24.74 -7.78 12.48
N ARG A 238 25.32 -7.97 13.68
CA ARG A 238 26.62 -8.65 13.83
C ARG A 238 26.53 -10.07 13.23
N PRO A 239 27.58 -10.60 12.57
CA PRO A 239 28.92 -10.00 12.36
C PRO A 239 29.05 -9.20 11.04
N VAL A 240 27.93 -8.80 10.41
CA VAL A 240 27.98 -8.11 9.10
C VAL A 240 28.65 -6.75 9.24
N HIS A 241 29.61 -6.48 8.36
CA HIS A 241 30.30 -5.20 8.31
C HIS A 241 29.34 -4.05 7.95
N PRO A 242 29.50 -2.87 8.58
CA PRO A 242 28.73 -1.68 8.22
C PRO A 242 28.81 -1.39 6.71
N PRO A 243 27.68 -1.22 6.01
CA PRO A 243 27.70 -0.83 4.61
C PRO A 243 28.22 0.61 4.42
N PRO A 244 28.64 1.02 3.21
CA PRO A 244 29.30 2.32 3.00
C PRO A 244 28.49 3.54 3.45
N SER A 245 27.15 3.48 3.35
CA SER A 245 26.29 4.56 3.87
C SER A 245 26.36 4.67 5.39
N LEU A 246 26.39 3.54 6.10
CA LEU A 246 26.49 3.54 7.56
C LEU A 246 27.89 3.97 8.03
N GLU A 247 28.94 3.56 7.32
CA GLU A 247 30.30 4.05 7.55
C GLU A 247 30.38 5.59 7.45
N ASN A 248 29.69 6.18 6.47
CA ASN A 248 29.63 7.63 6.35
C ASN A 248 28.80 8.28 7.47
N MET A 249 27.74 7.62 7.96
CA MET A 249 27.03 8.08 9.17
C MET A 249 27.96 8.10 10.38
N TYR A 250 28.79 7.08 10.58
CA TYR A 250 29.76 7.04 11.68
C TYR A 250 30.86 8.10 11.55
N LYS A 251 31.32 8.40 10.33
CA LYS A 251 32.25 9.52 10.09
C LYS A 251 31.64 10.87 10.46
N GLU A 252 30.38 11.11 10.08
CA GLU A 252 29.67 12.32 10.47
C GLU A 252 29.50 12.39 12.00
N LEU A 253 29.06 11.30 12.63
CA LEU A 253 28.93 11.20 14.09
C LEU A 253 30.23 11.50 14.83
N ALA A 254 31.36 10.97 14.37
CA ALA A 254 32.66 11.23 14.97
C ALA A 254 33.05 12.72 14.90
N SER A 255 32.58 13.45 13.88
CA SER A 255 32.81 14.89 13.73
C SER A 255 31.78 15.77 14.45
N ASP A 256 30.58 15.23 14.72
CA ASP A 256 29.43 15.96 15.26
C ASP A 256 29.26 15.77 16.77
N ILE A 257 29.42 14.52 17.24
CA ILE A 257 29.21 14.14 18.64
C ILE A 257 30.56 13.91 19.32
N GLN A 258 30.90 14.81 20.24
CA GLN A 258 32.14 14.71 21.00
C GLN A 258 32.23 13.38 21.75
N GLY A 259 33.35 12.68 21.54
CA GLY A 259 33.63 11.38 22.17
C GLY A 259 32.93 10.19 21.53
N PHE A 260 32.24 10.36 20.40
CA PHE A 260 31.78 9.21 19.61
C PHE A 260 32.97 8.46 19.01
N GLN A 261 32.94 7.13 19.11
CA GLN A 261 33.92 6.24 18.49
C GLN A 261 33.18 5.22 17.63
N HIS A 262 33.81 4.77 16.55
CA HIS A 262 33.22 3.74 15.70
C HIS A 262 33.02 2.44 16.52
N PRO A 263 31.78 1.90 16.60
CA PRO A 263 31.46 0.86 17.57
C PRO A 263 31.93 -0.55 17.15
N GLY A 264 32.44 -0.70 15.92
CA GLY A 264 32.97 -1.97 15.40
C GLY A 264 31.90 -2.91 14.84
N HIS A 265 30.64 -2.47 14.76
CA HIS A 265 29.52 -3.18 14.13
C HIS A 265 28.54 -2.18 13.51
N GLY A 266 27.54 -2.69 12.79
CA GLY A 266 26.51 -1.86 12.13
C GLY A 266 25.12 -1.93 12.76
N ASP A 267 24.97 -2.56 13.92
CA ASP A 267 23.68 -2.73 14.59
C ASP A 267 23.24 -1.45 15.33
N LEU A 268 22.18 -0.82 14.85
CA LEU A 268 21.57 0.41 15.38
C LEU A 268 20.39 0.18 16.35
N THR A 269 20.21 -1.05 16.85
CA THR A 269 19.07 -1.40 17.72
C THR A 269 19.00 -0.54 18.98
N GLU A 270 20.13 -0.14 19.58
CA GLU A 270 20.14 0.69 20.79
C GLU A 270 19.60 2.11 20.54
N TRP A 271 19.84 2.71 19.37
CA TRP A 271 19.16 3.96 19.01
C TRP A 271 17.65 3.75 18.87
N ALA A 272 17.25 2.63 18.28
CA ALA A 272 15.84 2.30 18.08
C ALA A 272 15.08 2.12 19.42
N LYS A 273 15.75 1.61 20.45
CA LYS A 273 15.21 1.53 21.83
C LYS A 273 15.05 2.90 22.50
N GLN A 274 15.88 3.87 22.14
CA GLN A 274 15.82 5.23 22.70
C GLN A 274 14.72 6.11 22.09
N GLY A 275 13.97 5.59 21.09
CA GLY A 275 12.93 6.32 20.37
C GLY A 275 13.38 6.88 19.01
N VAL A 276 14.46 6.35 18.43
CA VAL A 276 14.84 6.64 17.04
C VAL A 276 14.15 5.66 16.10
N LEU A 277 13.09 6.10 15.43
CA LEU A 277 12.41 5.30 14.42
C LEU A 277 13.27 5.21 13.15
N LEU A 278 13.81 4.02 12.89
CA LEU A 278 14.61 3.68 11.71
C LEU A 278 13.74 3.04 10.62
N LEU A 279 13.02 3.85 9.85
CA LEU A 279 12.00 3.38 8.91
C LEU A 279 12.45 3.54 7.45
N ASN A 280 12.41 2.46 6.66
CA ASN A 280 12.49 2.57 5.21
C ASN A 280 11.12 2.87 4.61
N ALA A 281 11.06 3.55 3.47
CA ALA A 281 9.80 3.76 2.75
C ALA A 281 9.25 2.48 2.11
N VAL A 282 10.16 1.63 1.61
CA VAL A 282 9.88 0.27 1.14
C VAL A 282 10.43 -0.71 2.17
N LEU A 283 9.64 -1.68 2.62
CA LEU A 283 10.03 -2.57 3.75
C LEU A 283 10.55 -3.94 3.32
N THR A 284 10.53 -4.25 2.03
CA THR A 284 11.10 -5.51 1.49
C THR A 284 11.80 -5.27 0.17
N VAL A 285 12.71 -6.16 -0.21
CA VAL A 285 13.46 -6.09 -1.46
C VAL A 285 13.82 -7.50 -1.92
N ARG A 286 13.81 -7.75 -3.22
CA ARG A 286 14.35 -8.98 -3.80
C ARG A 286 15.88 -8.96 -3.72
N ALA A 287 16.48 -10.10 -3.40
CA ALA A 287 17.92 -10.26 -3.33
C ALA A 287 18.61 -9.72 -4.60
N HIS A 288 19.66 -8.92 -4.39
CA HIS A 288 20.48 -8.30 -5.44
C HIS A 288 19.75 -7.34 -6.40
N GLN A 289 18.50 -6.96 -6.11
CA GLN A 289 17.73 -6.05 -6.96
C GLN A 289 17.18 -4.89 -6.13
N ALA A 290 18.00 -3.85 -5.97
CA ALA A 290 17.60 -2.59 -5.33
C ALA A 290 16.29 -2.05 -5.95
N ASN A 291 15.40 -1.53 -5.11
CA ASN A 291 14.09 -0.99 -5.49
C ASN A 291 13.15 -1.96 -6.23
N SER A 292 13.39 -3.27 -6.20
CA SER A 292 12.54 -4.27 -6.87
C SER A 292 11.08 -4.29 -6.38
N HIS A 293 10.83 -3.89 -5.14
CA HIS A 293 9.49 -3.84 -4.52
C HIS A 293 8.93 -2.41 -4.40
N LYS A 294 9.53 -1.44 -5.09
CA LYS A 294 8.97 -0.08 -5.18
C LYS A 294 7.60 -0.10 -5.84
N ASP A 295 6.76 0.86 -5.49
CA ASP A 295 5.43 1.08 -6.06
C ASP A 295 4.49 -0.13 -5.90
N LYS A 296 4.73 -0.97 -4.88
CA LYS A 296 3.90 -2.15 -4.55
C LYS A 296 2.94 -1.92 -3.38
N GLY A 297 2.99 -0.75 -2.75
CA GLY A 297 2.08 -0.33 -1.68
C GLY A 297 2.76 -0.12 -0.32
N TRP A 298 4.07 -0.39 -0.20
CA TRP A 298 4.81 -0.09 1.03
C TRP A 298 4.86 1.41 1.31
N GLU A 299 4.97 2.22 0.26
CA GLU A 299 5.01 3.67 0.34
C GLU A 299 3.76 4.22 1.01
N THR A 300 2.58 3.75 0.58
CA THR A 300 1.29 4.10 1.17
C THR A 300 1.20 3.69 2.63
N PHE A 301 1.69 2.50 2.97
CA PHE A 301 1.71 2.03 4.35
C PHE A 301 2.62 2.89 5.23
N THR A 302 3.84 3.16 4.78
CA THR A 302 4.81 3.96 5.54
C THR A 302 4.46 5.44 5.55
N ASP A 303 3.68 5.94 4.57
CA ASP A 303 3.03 7.26 4.63
C ASP A 303 2.03 7.32 5.77
N ALA A 304 1.21 6.28 5.96
CA ALA A 304 0.28 6.20 7.09
C ALA A 304 1.02 6.20 8.44
N VAL A 305 2.21 5.58 8.52
CA VAL A 305 3.08 5.65 9.72
C VAL A 305 3.51 7.09 10.00
N VAL A 306 4.10 7.77 9.01
CA VAL A 306 4.57 9.16 9.16
C VAL A 306 3.41 10.10 9.49
N GLN A 307 2.26 9.92 8.84
CA GLN A 307 1.05 10.71 9.09
C GLN A 307 0.52 10.49 10.50
N TRP A 308 0.49 9.24 10.98
CA TRP A 308 0.06 8.95 12.34
C TRP A 308 0.95 9.66 13.35
N LEU A 309 2.27 9.57 13.20
CA LEU A 309 3.23 10.25 14.07
C LEU A 309 3.06 11.77 14.03
N SER A 310 2.92 12.34 12.82
CA SER A 310 2.75 13.78 12.66
C SER A 310 1.42 14.32 13.20
N ASN A 311 0.39 13.48 13.27
CA ASN A 311 -0.92 13.87 13.80
C ASN A 311 -1.02 13.70 15.31
N ASN A 312 -0.38 12.67 15.88
CA ASN A 312 -0.63 12.25 17.26
C ASN A 312 0.50 12.63 18.24
N LEU A 313 1.69 12.97 17.74
CA LEU A 313 2.82 13.39 18.58
C LEU A 313 3.20 14.83 18.25
N GLU A 314 4.10 15.41 19.05
CA GLU A 314 4.58 16.79 18.90
C GLU A 314 6.08 16.86 19.15
N GLY A 315 6.77 17.85 18.59
CA GLY A 315 8.20 18.06 18.80
C GLY A 315 9.06 16.87 18.37
N LEU A 316 8.67 16.19 17.28
CA LEU A 316 9.51 15.13 16.68
C LEU A 316 10.60 15.78 15.83
N VAL A 317 11.74 15.11 15.71
CA VAL A 317 12.80 15.50 14.76
C VAL A 317 12.83 14.51 13.61
N PHE A 318 12.50 14.97 12.40
CA PHE A 318 12.58 14.16 11.18
C PHE A 318 13.90 14.42 10.46
N MET A 319 14.72 13.39 10.27
CA MET A 319 15.94 13.43 9.47
C MET A 319 15.67 12.86 8.08
N LEU A 320 15.67 13.75 7.09
CA LEU A 320 15.33 13.43 5.70
C LEU A 320 16.59 13.51 4.83
N TRP A 321 17.25 12.36 4.66
CA TRP A 321 18.50 12.26 3.90
C TRP A 321 18.26 11.76 2.47
N GLY A 322 18.50 12.63 1.50
CA GLY A 322 18.29 12.36 0.08
C GLY A 322 16.89 12.72 -0.43
N SER A 323 16.77 12.83 -1.75
CA SER A 323 15.57 13.34 -2.42
C SER A 323 14.31 12.52 -2.15
N TYR A 324 14.45 11.20 -2.01
CA TYR A 324 13.33 10.31 -1.71
C TYR A 324 12.73 10.61 -0.33
N ALA A 325 13.57 10.63 0.72
CA ALA A 325 13.13 10.94 2.08
C ALA A 325 12.55 12.36 2.18
N GLN A 326 13.14 13.32 1.47
CA GLN A 326 12.65 14.70 1.44
C GLN A 326 11.26 14.81 0.78
N LYS A 327 10.99 14.05 -0.29
CA LYS A 327 9.66 13.98 -0.91
C LYS A 327 8.63 13.38 0.04
N LYS A 328 8.94 12.26 0.69
CA LYS A 328 8.04 11.62 1.68
C LYS A 328 7.75 12.55 2.86
N GLY A 329 8.74 13.29 3.33
CA GLY A 329 8.59 14.24 4.43
C GLY A 329 7.91 15.57 4.06
N ALA A 330 7.49 15.79 2.80
CA ALA A 330 6.84 17.03 2.39
C ALA A 330 5.50 17.28 3.11
N ALA A 331 4.82 16.21 3.54
CA ALA A 331 3.54 16.28 4.26
C ALA A 331 3.67 16.54 5.77
N ILE A 332 4.90 16.58 6.32
CA ILE A 332 5.13 16.78 7.76
C ILE A 332 4.74 18.21 8.16
N ASN A 333 3.95 18.34 9.24
CA ASN A 333 3.59 19.64 9.77
C ASN A 333 4.79 20.30 10.48
N ARG A 334 5.50 21.18 9.75
CA ARG A 334 6.69 21.91 10.25
C ARG A 334 6.41 22.90 11.39
N LYS A 335 5.15 23.20 11.70
CA LYS A 335 4.79 23.99 12.89
C LYS A 335 4.76 23.13 14.16
N ARG A 336 4.56 21.81 14.01
CA ARG A 336 4.47 20.85 15.13
C ARG A 336 5.75 20.04 15.32
N HIS A 337 6.55 19.91 14.28
CA HIS A 337 7.75 19.07 14.26
C HIS A 337 8.91 19.77 13.57
N HIS A 338 10.11 19.30 13.88
CA HIS A 338 11.35 19.79 13.29
C HIS A 338 11.76 18.88 12.13
N VAL A 339 12.28 19.48 11.06
CA VAL A 339 12.73 18.74 9.88
C VAL A 339 14.16 19.15 9.55
N LEU A 340 15.06 18.18 9.57
CA LEU A 340 16.46 18.33 9.17
C LEU A 340 16.66 17.62 7.83
N GLN A 341 17.14 18.35 6.81
CA GLN A 341 17.30 17.83 5.45
C GLN A 341 18.77 17.88 5.02
N ALA A 342 19.27 16.78 4.46
CA ALA A 342 20.61 16.71 3.85
C ALA A 342 20.57 15.77 2.65
N VAL A 343 21.68 15.69 1.90
CA VAL A 343 21.87 14.64 0.89
C VAL A 343 22.03 13.27 1.56
N HIS A 344 21.86 12.19 0.79
CA HIS A 344 21.96 10.83 1.32
C HIS A 344 23.41 10.51 1.78
N PRO A 345 23.63 9.70 2.84
CA PRO A 345 24.97 9.31 3.29
C PRO A 345 25.72 8.34 2.35
N SER A 346 25.17 8.03 1.18
CA SER A 346 25.84 7.15 0.20
C SER A 346 27.15 7.79 -0.26
N PRO A 347 28.20 7.00 -0.57
CA PRO A 347 29.43 7.51 -1.16
C PRO A 347 29.22 8.44 -2.38
N LEU A 348 28.15 8.19 -3.16
CA LEU A 348 27.79 8.99 -4.34
C LEU A 348 27.30 10.41 -4.00
N SER A 349 26.99 10.70 -2.74
CA SER A 349 26.38 11.97 -2.35
C SER A 349 26.90 12.57 -1.05
N ALA A 350 27.55 11.80 -0.17
CA ALA A 350 27.86 12.25 1.19
C ALA A 350 28.66 13.57 1.23
N HIS A 351 29.63 13.73 0.34
CA HIS A 351 30.45 14.94 0.21
C HIS A 351 29.68 16.20 -0.25
N ARG A 352 28.45 16.05 -0.76
CA ARG A 352 27.61 17.17 -1.24
C ARG A 352 26.76 17.80 -0.13
N GLY A 353 27.02 17.48 1.14
CA GLY A 353 26.35 18.10 2.28
C GLY A 353 25.77 17.15 3.32
N PHE A 354 26.08 15.85 3.28
CA PHE A 354 25.84 14.98 4.44
C PHE A 354 26.94 15.20 5.47
N PHE A 355 28.20 15.19 5.02
CA PHE A 355 29.32 15.56 5.88
C PHE A 355 29.22 17.04 6.27
N GLY A 356 29.31 17.32 7.57
CA GLY A 356 29.12 18.65 8.15
C GLY A 356 27.66 19.07 8.35
N CYS A 357 26.68 18.18 8.08
CA CYS A 357 25.27 18.52 8.31
C CYS A 357 24.96 18.71 9.80
N LYS A 358 25.70 18.04 10.68
CA LYS A 358 25.56 18.07 12.14
C LYS A 358 24.16 17.70 12.63
N HIS A 359 23.51 16.75 11.96
CA HIS A 359 22.13 16.41 12.27
C HIS A 359 21.97 15.74 13.64
N PHE A 360 22.99 15.03 14.14
CA PHE A 360 22.88 14.29 15.40
C PHE A 360 22.88 15.25 16.60
N SER A 361 23.79 16.23 16.62
CA SER A 361 23.81 17.29 17.64
C SER A 361 22.59 18.21 17.53
N LYS A 362 22.24 18.66 16.32
CA LYS A 362 21.04 19.48 16.08
C LYS A 362 19.75 18.78 16.52
N ALA A 363 19.64 17.46 16.32
CA ALA A 363 18.48 16.73 16.78
C ALA A 363 18.36 16.74 18.30
N ASN A 364 19.46 16.55 19.02
CA ASN A 364 19.45 16.65 20.49
C ASN A 364 19.06 18.06 20.95
N GLU A 365 19.60 19.11 20.35
CA GLU A 365 19.23 20.50 20.65
C GLU A 365 17.72 20.75 20.43
N LEU A 366 17.15 20.23 19.34
CA LEU A 366 15.72 20.37 19.03
C LEU A 366 14.83 19.55 19.97
N LEU A 367 15.29 18.38 20.42
CA LEU A 367 14.59 17.57 21.41
C LEU A 367 14.56 18.28 22.77
N GLU A 368 15.69 18.82 23.21
CA GLU A 368 15.80 19.58 24.46
C GLU A 368 14.90 20.82 24.45
N LYS A 369 14.89 21.58 23.34
CA LYS A 369 13.95 22.70 23.13
C LYS A 369 12.48 22.28 23.18
N SER A 370 12.19 21.02 22.90
CA SER A 370 10.85 20.43 22.95
C SER A 370 10.57 19.73 24.28
N GLY A 371 11.43 19.89 25.30
CA GLY A 371 11.27 19.28 26.62
C GLY A 371 11.50 17.76 26.65
N LYS A 372 12.21 17.21 25.66
CA LYS A 372 12.49 15.77 25.55
C LYS A 372 13.95 15.49 25.88
N SER A 373 14.19 14.31 26.44
CA SER A 373 15.56 13.80 26.65
C SER A 373 16.30 13.68 25.30
N PRO A 374 17.58 14.07 25.22
CA PRO A 374 18.39 13.84 24.03
C PRO A 374 18.59 12.33 23.77
N ILE A 375 19.02 11.99 22.56
CA ILE A 375 19.47 10.64 22.19
C ILE A 375 20.95 10.51 22.55
N ASP A 376 21.33 9.42 23.22
CA ASP A 376 22.72 9.02 23.35
C ASP A 376 23.15 8.28 22.07
N TRP A 377 23.72 9.06 21.14
CA TRP A 377 24.23 8.54 19.88
C TRP A 377 25.45 7.61 20.05
N LYS A 378 26.09 7.59 21.22
CA LYS A 378 27.26 6.74 21.53
C LYS A 378 26.88 5.37 22.07
N ALA A 379 25.61 5.17 22.46
CA ALA A 379 25.12 3.90 22.95
C ALA A 379 24.90 2.92 21.78
N LEU A 380 25.99 2.37 21.21
CA LEU A 380 25.99 1.34 20.16
C LEU A 380 26.90 0.17 20.52
#